data_AF-A3HSZ1-F1
#
_entry.id   AF-A3HSZ1-F1
#
_cell.length_a   1.000
_cell.length_b   1.000
_cell.length_c   1.000
_cell.angle_alpha   90.00
_cell.angle_beta   90.00
_cell.angle_gamma   90.00
#
_symmetry.space_group_name_H-M   'P 1'
#
loop_
_entity.id
_entity.type
_entity.pdbx_description
1 polymer ?
#
loop_
_entity_poly.entity_id
_entity_poly.type
_entity_poly.pdbx_seq_one_letter_code
_entity_poly.pdbx_strand_id
1 'polypeptide(L)'
;METYRGIATTLMNSRIDYPSVNARKGVLLNAGSEIEISHAIKGEMYRSTDIWYVLTNHTFVWSGTIHTPQSVPFIEKKLLITADDIGIVQEIDEGAKMALYNKWINSVAILVNGKTESNLTELYEFLKNNCSKSSDIPLIDTTHLGLHFTMTSGEPVANPADVGLLLDDKGCFKKFTKFNKDYEADQYVHQIILEFQAQYDKFKSVFKREPDHLTSHHDVLTFNRPLFHFMNEWSDKRNIPIRNHKFLPSGKRFWYDTLVLRNVDLPSISRMNDWKNDFGTKAYGPEHTFVAHYGPLPPLAVVDYNKQVRKKKKILKEGILDFLLSKDQVREIVIHLIKSENRRQRDLIKEHQSLLDLYSGIDIKYFDGRVAEYLSLKNNNPIKLSPWIAFLPCSQQAVT
;
A
#
# COMPACT_ATOMS: atom_id res chain seq x y z
N MET A 1 -5.33 9.28 26.09
CA MET A 1 -6.17 8.61 25.06
C MET A 1 -7.51 8.32 25.70
N GLU A 2 -8.61 8.60 25.01
CA GLU A 2 -9.95 8.30 25.52
C GLU A 2 -10.14 6.77 25.59
N THR A 3 -10.60 6.30 26.76
CA THR A 3 -10.92 4.91 27.08
C THR A 3 -12.33 4.84 27.66
N TYR A 4 -13.00 3.72 27.44
CA TYR A 4 -14.37 3.48 27.87
C TYR A 4 -14.37 2.34 28.88
N ARG A 5 -15.29 2.39 29.85
CA ARG A 5 -15.41 1.33 30.87
C ARG A 5 -16.52 0.37 30.51
N GLY A 6 -16.28 -0.91 30.74
CA GLY A 6 -17.28 -1.96 30.66
C GLY A 6 -17.19 -2.92 31.83
N ILE A 7 -18.27 -3.66 32.06
CA ILE A 7 -18.35 -4.71 33.07
C ILE A 7 -18.72 -6.02 32.36
N ALA A 8 -17.92 -7.06 32.58
CA ALA A 8 -18.25 -8.40 32.12
C ALA A 8 -19.52 -8.90 32.83
N THR A 9 -20.56 -9.25 32.08
CA THR A 9 -21.82 -9.76 32.65
C THR A 9 -21.79 -11.27 32.88
N THR A 10 -20.86 -11.97 32.24
CA THR A 10 -20.67 -13.43 32.37
C THR A 10 -19.19 -13.78 32.37
N LEU A 11 -18.86 -14.98 32.85
CA LEU A 11 -17.52 -15.54 32.71
C LEU A 11 -17.13 -15.71 31.23
N MET A 12 -15.99 -15.17 30.81
CA MET A 12 -15.49 -15.32 29.43
C MET A 12 -13.96 -15.25 29.37
N ASN A 13 -13.39 -15.58 28.23
CA ASN A 13 -11.97 -15.30 27.95
C ASN A 13 -11.87 -14.20 26.90
N SER A 14 -10.91 -13.28 27.07
CA SER A 14 -10.49 -12.42 25.98
C SER A 14 -9.82 -13.22 24.86
N ARG A 15 -9.61 -12.58 23.70
CA ARG A 15 -9.06 -13.20 22.49
C ARG A 15 -7.84 -12.44 22.03
N ILE A 16 -6.78 -13.15 21.66
CA ILE A 16 -5.48 -12.54 21.39
C ILE A 16 -5.28 -12.25 19.90
N ASP A 17 -5.66 -13.18 19.04
CA ASP A 17 -5.20 -13.17 17.64
C ASP A 17 -6.12 -12.41 16.68
N TYR A 18 -7.43 -12.42 16.94
CA TYR A 18 -8.46 -11.78 16.10
C TYR A 18 -9.81 -11.78 16.84
N PRO A 19 -10.78 -10.92 16.45
CA PRO A 19 -12.09 -10.81 17.08
C PRO A 19 -12.99 -12.00 16.71
N SER A 20 -12.70 -13.17 17.30
CA SER A 20 -13.37 -14.44 17.03
C SER A 20 -13.40 -15.33 18.26
N VAL A 21 -14.49 -16.08 18.45
CA VAL A 21 -14.59 -17.06 19.54
C VAL A 21 -13.65 -18.24 19.36
N ASN A 22 -13.19 -18.47 18.12
CA ASN A 22 -12.23 -19.51 17.75
C ASN A 22 -10.77 -19.03 17.87
N ALA A 23 -10.54 -17.74 18.14
CA ALA A 23 -9.20 -17.24 18.43
C ALA A 23 -8.69 -17.76 19.78
N ARG A 24 -7.36 -17.82 19.91
CA ARG A 24 -6.66 -18.19 21.13
C ARG A 24 -7.16 -17.37 22.32
N LYS A 25 -7.47 -18.09 23.41
CA LYS A 25 -7.92 -17.49 24.67
C LYS A 25 -6.80 -16.71 25.34
N GLY A 26 -7.12 -15.52 25.81
CA GLY A 26 -6.28 -14.67 26.65
C GLY A 26 -6.71 -14.76 28.10
N VAL A 27 -6.90 -13.59 28.71
CA VAL A 27 -7.22 -13.46 30.14
C VAL A 27 -8.66 -13.92 30.41
N LEU A 28 -8.85 -14.68 31.47
CA LEU A 28 -10.17 -15.03 32.00
C LEU A 28 -10.78 -13.82 32.71
N LEU A 29 -11.97 -13.43 32.32
CA LEU A 29 -12.74 -12.32 32.90
C LEU A 29 -13.95 -12.91 33.61
N ASN A 30 -14.04 -12.68 34.92
CA ASN A 30 -15.18 -13.12 35.72
C ASN A 30 -16.38 -12.19 35.51
N ALA A 31 -17.58 -12.67 35.82
CA ALA A 31 -18.73 -11.78 35.93
C ALA A 31 -18.44 -10.70 36.99
N GLY A 32 -18.75 -9.44 36.67
CA GLY A 32 -18.42 -8.27 37.48
C GLY A 32 -17.01 -7.70 37.25
N SER A 33 -16.15 -8.34 36.46
CA SER A 33 -14.83 -7.77 36.14
C SER A 33 -14.97 -6.48 35.33
N GLU A 34 -14.33 -5.41 35.81
CA GLU A 34 -14.17 -4.17 35.07
C GLU A 34 -13.15 -4.36 33.93
N ILE A 35 -13.45 -3.76 32.79
CA ILE A 35 -12.57 -3.76 31.62
C ILE A 35 -12.44 -2.35 31.03
N GLU A 36 -11.26 -2.08 30.49
CA GLU A 36 -10.99 -0.86 29.72
C GLU A 36 -11.03 -1.15 28.23
N ILE A 37 -11.93 -0.44 27.55
CA ILE A 37 -12.23 -0.59 26.13
C ILE A 37 -11.62 0.60 25.39
N SER A 38 -10.91 0.31 24.30
CA SER A 38 -10.35 1.30 23.38
C SER A 38 -11.39 1.75 22.36
N HIS A 39 -12.03 0.80 21.68
CA HIS A 39 -13.04 1.02 20.65
C HIS A 39 -13.75 -0.30 20.30
N ALA A 40 -14.78 -0.24 19.45
CA ALA A 40 -15.48 -1.38 18.90
C ALA A 40 -15.13 -1.60 17.42
N ILE A 41 -15.12 -2.84 16.99
CA ILE A 41 -14.90 -3.25 15.59
C ILE A 41 -15.85 -4.38 15.20
N LYS A 42 -15.95 -4.64 13.90
CA LYS A 42 -16.59 -5.84 13.38
C LYS A 42 -15.66 -7.05 13.55
N GLY A 43 -16.22 -8.19 13.91
CA GLY A 43 -15.51 -9.47 14.02
C GLY A 43 -16.37 -10.63 13.53
N GLU A 44 -16.08 -11.83 14.02
CA GLU A 44 -16.92 -13.00 13.78
C GLU A 44 -18.31 -12.79 14.40
N MET A 45 -19.36 -13.07 13.62
CA MET A 45 -20.73 -13.14 14.13
C MET A 45 -20.80 -14.23 15.20
N TYR A 46 -21.18 -13.85 16.42
CA TYR A 46 -21.40 -14.80 17.50
C TYR A 46 -22.71 -14.50 18.20
N ARG A 47 -23.59 -15.51 18.24
CA ARG A 47 -24.98 -15.38 18.73
C ARG A 47 -25.75 -14.29 17.99
N SER A 48 -25.91 -13.11 18.60
CA SER A 48 -26.77 -12.01 18.14
C SER A 48 -26.01 -10.80 17.59
N THR A 49 -24.68 -10.77 17.67
CA THR A 49 -23.90 -9.61 17.21
C THR A 49 -22.51 -10.03 16.72
N ASP A 50 -22.02 -9.30 15.74
CA ASP A 50 -20.67 -9.36 15.19
C ASP A 50 -19.78 -8.23 15.74
N ILE A 51 -20.23 -7.52 16.77
CA ILE A 51 -19.46 -6.44 17.39
C ILE A 51 -18.52 -7.01 18.46
N TRP A 52 -17.26 -6.61 18.38
CA TRP A 52 -16.21 -6.96 19.32
C TRP A 52 -15.56 -5.70 19.86
N TYR A 53 -15.29 -5.68 21.17
CA TYR A 53 -14.54 -4.61 21.81
C TYR A 53 -13.05 -4.92 21.79
N VAL A 54 -12.26 -3.94 21.39
CA VAL A 54 -10.80 -3.93 21.50
C VAL A 54 -10.45 -3.35 22.87
N LEU A 55 -9.72 -4.10 23.68
CA LEU A 55 -9.32 -3.69 25.02
C LEU A 55 -7.98 -2.95 25.00
N THR A 56 -7.71 -2.14 26.04
CA THR A 56 -6.46 -1.39 26.18
C THR A 56 -5.23 -2.30 26.33
N ASN A 57 -5.43 -3.56 26.75
CA ASN A 57 -4.38 -4.59 26.82
C ASN A 57 -4.16 -5.34 25.49
N HIS A 58 -4.68 -4.82 24.38
CA HIS A 58 -4.53 -5.38 23.03
C HIS A 58 -5.14 -6.78 22.86
N THR A 59 -6.28 -7.03 23.50
CA THR A 59 -7.09 -8.23 23.29
C THR A 59 -8.52 -7.87 22.89
N PHE A 60 -9.30 -8.85 22.42
CA PHE A 60 -10.67 -8.67 22.00
C PHE A 60 -11.65 -9.38 22.94
N VAL A 61 -12.83 -8.80 23.14
CA VAL A 61 -13.95 -9.46 23.82
C VAL A 61 -15.22 -9.29 23.01
N TRP A 62 -16.09 -10.31 23.00
CA TRP A 62 -17.37 -10.22 22.33
C TRP A 62 -18.28 -9.26 23.08
N SER A 63 -18.87 -8.29 22.37
CA SER A 63 -19.63 -7.20 23.01
C SER A 63 -20.89 -7.67 23.74
N GLY A 64 -21.50 -8.78 23.30
CA GLY A 64 -22.76 -9.29 23.86
C GLY A 64 -22.69 -9.77 25.31
N THR A 65 -21.49 -9.84 25.90
CA THR A 65 -21.28 -10.17 27.33
C THR A 65 -20.71 -9.00 28.13
N ILE A 66 -20.70 -7.80 27.57
CA ILE A 66 -20.15 -6.61 28.22
C ILE A 66 -21.25 -5.56 28.36
N HIS A 67 -21.53 -5.16 29.60
CA HIS A 67 -22.34 -3.97 29.87
C HIS A 67 -21.45 -2.73 29.81
N THR A 68 -21.85 -1.72 29.05
CA THR A 68 -21.17 -0.41 29.01
C THR A 68 -22.21 0.69 29.26
N PRO A 69 -21.96 1.64 30.17
CA PRO A 69 -22.86 2.79 30.38
C PRO A 69 -22.65 3.90 29.34
N GLN A 70 -21.58 3.81 28.55
CA GLN A 70 -21.17 4.80 27.56
C GLN A 70 -21.21 4.16 26.16
N SER A 71 -21.52 4.97 25.14
CA SER A 71 -21.41 4.53 23.75
C SER A 71 -19.93 4.36 23.39
N VAL A 72 -19.51 3.13 23.11
CA VAL A 72 -18.17 2.84 22.62
C VAL A 72 -18.11 3.17 21.12
N PRO A 73 -17.12 3.95 20.64
CA PRO A 73 -16.99 4.30 19.23
C PRO A 73 -16.72 3.05 18.39
N PHE A 74 -17.52 2.86 17.35
CA PHE A 74 -17.32 1.81 16.36
C PHE A 74 -16.42 2.31 15.23
N ILE A 75 -15.36 1.55 14.92
CA ILE A 75 -14.43 1.85 13.83
C ILE A 75 -14.59 0.79 12.75
N GLU A 76 -15.10 1.21 11.59
CA GLU A 76 -15.21 0.35 10.41
C GLU A 76 -13.83 0.18 9.75
N LYS A 77 -13.25 -1.02 9.83
CA LYS A 77 -11.92 -1.30 9.28
C LYS A 77 -11.96 -1.57 7.78
N LYS A 78 -11.22 -0.79 6.99
CA LYS A 78 -11.06 -0.96 5.53
C LYS A 78 -9.58 -1.09 5.12
N LEU A 79 -9.30 -2.02 4.21
CA LEU A 79 -7.97 -2.20 3.63
C LEU A 79 -7.92 -1.71 2.19
N LEU A 80 -6.87 -0.95 1.88
CA LEU A 80 -6.41 -0.73 0.52
C LEU A 80 -5.15 -1.57 0.34
N ILE A 81 -5.11 -2.47 -0.63
CA ILE A 81 -3.94 -3.32 -0.88
C ILE A 81 -3.46 -3.03 -2.28
N THR A 82 -2.33 -2.35 -2.36
CA THR A 82 -1.80 -1.76 -3.59
C THR A 82 -0.61 -2.57 -4.08
N ALA A 83 -0.69 -3.01 -5.33
CA ALA A 83 0.47 -3.54 -6.05
C ALA A 83 1.17 -2.40 -6.81
N ASP A 84 2.45 -2.18 -6.52
CA ASP A 84 3.27 -1.14 -7.15
C ASP A 84 3.97 -1.65 -8.43
N ASP A 85 4.47 -0.69 -9.24
CA ASP A 85 5.25 -0.88 -10.47
C ASP A 85 4.53 -1.51 -11.67
N ILE A 86 3.21 -1.33 -11.76
CA ILE A 86 2.42 -1.89 -12.87
C ILE A 86 2.61 -1.06 -14.14
N GLY A 87 2.66 -1.70 -15.31
CA GLY A 87 2.66 -1.06 -16.62
C GLY A 87 3.98 -1.16 -17.39
N ILE A 88 5.01 -1.80 -16.82
CA ILE A 88 6.35 -1.88 -17.41
C ILE A 88 6.79 -3.32 -17.72
N VAL A 89 6.69 -4.21 -16.73
CA VAL A 89 7.19 -5.59 -16.84
C VAL A 89 6.00 -6.55 -16.90
N GLN A 90 5.93 -7.37 -17.94
CA GLN A 90 4.78 -8.23 -18.20
C GLN A 90 4.48 -9.17 -17.01
N GLU A 91 5.49 -9.78 -16.40
CA GLU A 91 5.33 -10.71 -15.28
C GLU A 91 4.85 -10.01 -13.99
N ILE A 92 5.16 -8.71 -13.84
CA ILE A 92 4.64 -7.89 -12.75
C ILE A 92 3.15 -7.63 -13.00
N ASP A 93 2.81 -7.20 -14.21
CA ASP A 93 1.44 -6.90 -14.63
C ASP A 93 0.55 -8.15 -14.51
N GLU A 94 1.02 -9.30 -14.99
CA GLU A 94 0.34 -10.58 -14.85
C GLU A 94 0.17 -11.02 -13.38
N GLY A 95 1.15 -10.70 -12.52
CA GLY A 95 1.03 -10.89 -11.08
C GLY A 95 -0.11 -10.09 -10.47
N ALA A 96 -0.22 -8.80 -10.82
CA ALA A 96 -1.31 -7.93 -10.39
C ALA A 96 -2.67 -8.35 -10.97
N LYS A 97 -2.76 -8.63 -12.27
CA LYS A 97 -4.00 -9.12 -12.92
C LYS A 97 -4.54 -10.38 -12.21
N MET A 98 -3.67 -11.36 -11.94
CA MET A 98 -4.07 -12.57 -11.21
C MET A 98 -4.46 -12.28 -9.76
N ALA A 99 -3.78 -11.35 -9.08
CA ALA A 99 -4.12 -10.98 -7.71
C ALA A 99 -5.47 -10.24 -7.61
N LEU A 100 -5.78 -9.35 -8.56
CA LEU A 100 -7.08 -8.69 -8.69
C LEU A 100 -8.18 -9.69 -8.98
N TYR A 101 -7.99 -10.54 -9.99
CA TYR A 101 -8.95 -11.60 -10.34
C TYR A 101 -9.28 -12.48 -9.14
N ASN A 102 -8.27 -12.84 -8.32
CA ASN A 102 -8.48 -13.64 -7.13
C ASN A 102 -8.92 -12.85 -5.88
N LYS A 103 -9.17 -11.53 -5.95
CA LYS A 103 -9.46 -10.65 -4.79
C LYS A 103 -8.41 -10.78 -3.67
N TRP A 104 -7.12 -10.78 -4.03
CA TRP A 104 -6.03 -10.66 -3.06
C TRP A 104 -5.62 -9.22 -2.81
N ILE A 105 -5.83 -8.38 -3.81
CA ILE A 105 -5.60 -6.94 -3.81
C ILE A 105 -6.83 -6.25 -4.38
N ASN A 106 -6.96 -4.93 -4.16
CA ASN A 106 -8.02 -4.08 -4.71
C ASN A 106 -7.48 -2.77 -5.31
N SER A 107 -6.16 -2.63 -5.40
CA SER A 107 -5.51 -1.41 -5.85
C SER A 107 -4.24 -1.74 -6.63
N VAL A 108 -3.95 -0.93 -7.65
CA VAL A 108 -2.71 -0.97 -8.42
C VAL A 108 -2.16 0.44 -8.58
N ALA A 109 -0.85 0.59 -8.45
CA ALA A 109 -0.13 1.84 -8.72
C ALA A 109 0.67 1.68 -10.02
N ILE A 110 0.35 2.52 -11.00
CA ILE A 110 0.73 2.34 -12.40
C ILE A 110 1.80 3.36 -12.82
N LEU A 111 2.92 2.84 -13.32
CA LEU A 111 3.95 3.59 -14.03
C LEU A 111 3.50 3.78 -15.48
N VAL A 112 3.30 5.03 -15.90
CA VAL A 112 2.78 5.34 -17.24
C VAL A 112 3.88 5.73 -18.24
N ASN A 113 5.12 5.90 -17.78
CA ASN A 113 6.25 6.35 -18.59
C ASN A 113 6.99 5.20 -19.29
N GLY A 114 6.35 4.04 -19.45
CA GLY A 114 6.84 2.98 -20.32
C GLY A 114 6.95 3.46 -21.77
N LYS A 115 7.96 2.95 -22.48
CA LYS A 115 8.28 3.32 -23.88
C LYS A 115 7.14 3.01 -24.85
N THR A 116 6.38 1.96 -24.56
CA THR A 116 5.16 1.59 -25.29
C THR A 116 3.95 1.67 -24.36
N GLU A 117 2.78 1.95 -24.92
CA GLU A 117 1.51 1.93 -24.18
C GLU A 117 0.83 0.56 -24.19
N SER A 118 1.48 -0.47 -24.75
CA SER A 118 0.92 -1.82 -24.90
C SER A 118 0.46 -2.40 -23.57
N ASN A 119 1.33 -2.39 -22.56
CA ASN A 119 1.02 -2.94 -21.24
C ASN A 119 -0.12 -2.18 -20.55
N LEU A 120 -0.16 -0.85 -20.70
CA LEU A 120 -1.20 -0.02 -20.10
C LEU A 120 -2.56 -0.28 -20.76
N THR A 121 -2.57 -0.40 -22.09
CA THR A 121 -3.78 -0.73 -22.88
C THR A 121 -4.27 -2.13 -22.54
N GLU A 122 -3.37 -3.11 -22.48
CA GLU A 122 -3.70 -4.48 -22.07
C GLU A 122 -4.24 -4.55 -20.64
N LEU A 123 -3.69 -3.77 -19.71
CA LEU A 123 -4.21 -3.66 -18.35
C LEU A 123 -5.63 -3.09 -18.35
N TYR A 124 -5.86 -1.98 -19.06
CA TYR A 124 -7.18 -1.37 -19.16
C TYR A 124 -8.23 -2.34 -19.75
N GLU A 125 -7.91 -3.01 -20.85
CA GLU A 125 -8.80 -4.00 -21.47
C GLU A 125 -9.03 -5.22 -20.56
N PHE A 126 -7.99 -5.68 -19.84
CA PHE A 126 -8.17 -6.74 -18.85
C PHE A 126 -9.17 -6.32 -17.76
N LEU A 127 -9.01 -5.12 -17.19
CA LEU A 127 -9.88 -4.63 -16.11
C LEU A 127 -11.32 -4.45 -16.58
N LYS A 128 -11.52 -3.98 -17.81
CA LYS A 128 -12.84 -3.74 -18.40
C LYS A 128 -13.57 -5.05 -18.73
N ASN A 129 -12.85 -6.03 -19.28
CA ASN A 129 -13.45 -7.24 -19.83
C ASN A 129 -13.48 -8.43 -18.86
N ASN A 130 -12.93 -8.29 -17.65
CA ASN A 130 -12.88 -9.35 -16.66
C ASN A 130 -13.53 -8.91 -15.35
N CYS A 131 -14.18 -9.85 -14.69
CA CYS A 131 -14.65 -9.70 -13.32
C CYS A 131 -13.78 -10.57 -12.39
N SER A 132 -13.77 -10.24 -11.10
CA SER A 132 -13.08 -11.09 -10.12
C SER A 132 -13.78 -12.46 -9.98
N LYS A 133 -13.08 -13.48 -9.48
CA LYS A 133 -13.58 -14.86 -9.29
C LYS A 133 -14.86 -14.98 -8.44
N SER A 134 -15.25 -13.95 -7.69
CA SER A 134 -16.43 -13.95 -6.81
C SER A 134 -17.25 -12.67 -6.89
N SER A 135 -17.29 -12.04 -8.07
CA SER A 135 -18.14 -10.87 -8.35
C SER A 135 -18.43 -10.83 -9.84
N ASP A 136 -19.66 -10.46 -10.21
CA ASP A 136 -20.00 -10.17 -11.60
C ASP A 136 -19.76 -8.71 -11.98
N ILE A 137 -19.34 -7.88 -11.01
CA ILE A 137 -18.92 -6.50 -11.25
C ILE A 137 -17.53 -6.49 -11.95
N PRO A 138 -17.38 -5.75 -13.06
CA PRO A 138 -16.09 -5.58 -13.74
C PRO A 138 -14.96 -5.15 -12.81
N LEU A 139 -13.74 -5.59 -13.10
CA LEU A 139 -12.55 -5.21 -12.32
C LEU A 139 -12.28 -3.71 -12.39
N ILE A 140 -12.60 -3.05 -13.51
CA ILE A 140 -12.44 -1.60 -13.67
C ILE A 140 -13.25 -0.79 -12.64
N ASP A 141 -14.41 -1.30 -12.20
CA ASP A 141 -15.29 -0.62 -11.24
C ASP A 141 -14.95 -0.98 -9.78
N THR A 142 -14.15 -2.03 -9.57
CA THR A 142 -13.82 -2.56 -8.24
C THR A 142 -12.35 -2.38 -7.87
N THR A 143 -11.53 -1.93 -8.80
CA THR A 143 -10.09 -1.69 -8.62
C THR A 143 -9.82 -0.21 -8.48
N HIS A 144 -9.02 0.17 -7.49
CA HIS A 144 -8.43 1.51 -7.41
C HIS A 144 -7.24 1.60 -8.35
N LEU A 145 -7.28 2.52 -9.31
CA LEU A 145 -6.18 2.77 -10.25
C LEU A 145 -5.41 4.00 -9.80
N GLY A 146 -4.19 3.81 -9.31
CA GLY A 146 -3.33 4.88 -8.86
C GLY A 146 -2.30 5.28 -9.90
N LEU A 147 -1.98 6.57 -9.98
CA LEU A 147 -0.79 7.03 -10.69
C LEU A 147 0.42 6.80 -9.79
N HIS A 148 1.36 5.95 -10.24
CA HIS A 148 2.66 5.76 -9.61
C HIS A 148 3.66 6.70 -10.26
N PHE A 149 3.68 7.96 -9.83
CA PHE A 149 4.55 8.96 -10.41
C PHE A 149 6.02 8.55 -10.28
N THR A 150 6.80 8.75 -11.35
CA THR A 150 8.25 8.54 -11.29
C THR A 150 9.02 9.67 -11.95
N MET A 151 10.17 9.99 -11.38
CA MET A 151 11.21 10.82 -12.00
C MET A 151 12.59 10.18 -11.79
N THR A 152 12.62 8.86 -11.58
CA THR A 152 13.83 8.12 -11.20
C THR A 152 14.03 6.80 -11.95
N SER A 153 13.15 6.51 -12.90
CA SER A 153 13.09 5.26 -13.67
C SER A 153 12.49 5.51 -15.04
N GLY A 154 13.09 4.96 -16.09
CA GLY A 154 12.59 5.07 -17.47
C GLY A 154 12.88 6.42 -18.13
N GLU A 155 12.18 6.68 -19.25
CA GLU A 155 12.20 7.93 -20.01
C GLU A 155 11.08 8.88 -19.49
N PRO A 156 11.17 10.21 -19.68
CA PRO A 156 10.10 11.13 -19.34
C PRO A 156 8.90 10.99 -20.29
N VAL A 157 7.71 11.36 -19.80
CA VAL A 157 6.54 11.56 -20.66
C VAL A 157 6.51 12.98 -21.24
N ALA A 158 6.97 13.97 -20.46
CA ALA A 158 7.17 15.32 -20.96
C ALA A 158 8.26 15.36 -22.05
N ASN A 159 8.23 16.41 -22.86
CA ASN A 159 9.27 16.63 -23.86
C ASN A 159 10.65 16.72 -23.17
N PRO A 160 11.64 15.89 -23.56
CA PRO A 160 12.96 15.90 -22.92
C PRO A 160 13.65 17.27 -22.90
N ALA A 161 13.35 18.14 -23.87
CA ALA A 161 13.87 19.51 -23.90
C ALA A 161 13.39 20.37 -22.71
N ASP A 162 12.20 20.08 -22.19
CA ASP A 162 11.58 20.84 -21.10
C ASP A 162 11.97 20.28 -19.71
N VAL A 163 12.45 19.03 -19.64
CA VAL A 163 12.77 18.34 -18.36
C VAL A 163 14.22 17.86 -18.27
N GLY A 164 15.13 18.46 -19.06
CA GLY A 164 16.53 18.02 -19.18
C GLY A 164 17.34 17.98 -17.88
N LEU A 165 16.99 18.74 -16.83
CA LEU A 165 17.70 18.69 -15.55
C LEU A 165 17.47 17.35 -14.82
N LEU A 166 16.39 16.65 -15.14
CA LEU A 166 16.01 15.37 -14.56
C LEU A 166 16.67 14.19 -15.27
N LEU A 167 17.27 14.41 -16.44
CA LEU A 167 17.70 13.35 -17.36
C LEU A 167 19.22 13.13 -17.34
N ASP A 168 19.62 11.88 -17.56
CA ASP A 168 21.00 11.52 -17.85
C ASP A 168 21.34 11.71 -19.34
N ASP A 169 22.60 11.43 -19.70
CA ASP A 169 23.11 11.61 -21.06
C ASP A 169 22.42 10.72 -22.11
N LYS A 170 21.62 9.74 -21.68
CA LYS A 170 20.83 8.86 -22.56
C LYS A 170 19.38 9.34 -22.71
N GLY A 171 19.00 10.45 -22.08
CA GLY A 171 17.63 10.95 -22.06
C GLY A 171 16.70 10.21 -21.10
N CYS A 172 17.22 9.36 -20.21
CA CYS A 172 16.45 8.67 -19.18
C CYS A 172 16.52 9.43 -17.87
N PHE A 173 15.57 9.20 -16.95
CA PHE A 173 15.65 9.79 -15.61
C PHE A 173 16.92 9.37 -14.88
N LYS A 174 17.53 10.35 -14.20
CA LYS A 174 18.62 10.10 -13.26
C LYS A 174 18.11 9.17 -12.15
N LYS A 175 18.98 8.23 -11.76
CA LYS A 175 18.69 7.33 -10.62
C LYS A 175 18.40 8.15 -9.36
N PHE A 176 17.46 7.70 -8.54
CA PHE A 176 17.13 8.31 -7.24
C PHE A 176 18.35 8.54 -6.33
N THR A 177 19.43 7.75 -6.48
CA THR A 177 20.70 7.96 -5.76
C THR A 177 21.49 9.22 -6.18
N LYS A 178 21.06 9.90 -7.25
CA LYS A 178 21.59 11.19 -7.71
C LYS A 178 20.76 12.37 -7.21
N PHE A 179 19.68 12.11 -6.49
CA PHE A 179 18.90 13.18 -5.87
C PHE A 179 19.78 13.97 -4.89
N ASN A 180 19.64 15.29 -4.87
CA ASN A 180 20.45 16.19 -4.06
C ASN A 180 19.66 17.48 -3.76
N LYS A 181 20.30 18.45 -3.09
CA LYS A 181 19.69 19.75 -2.76
C LYS A 181 19.24 20.58 -3.97
N ASP A 182 19.77 20.33 -5.16
CA ASP A 182 19.40 21.12 -6.35
C ASP A 182 17.94 20.88 -6.74
N TYR A 183 17.39 19.72 -6.37
CA TYR A 183 15.96 19.38 -6.54
C TYR A 183 15.01 20.26 -5.70
N GLU A 184 15.54 21.11 -4.82
CA GLU A 184 14.76 22.15 -4.12
C GLU A 184 14.69 23.47 -4.90
N ALA A 185 15.55 23.67 -5.91
CA ALA A 185 15.55 24.89 -6.70
C ALA A 185 14.34 24.96 -7.64
N ASP A 186 13.78 26.16 -7.81
CA ASP A 186 12.55 26.41 -8.58
C ASP A 186 12.60 25.80 -9.99
N GLN A 187 13.74 25.84 -10.67
CA GLN A 187 13.91 25.25 -12.00
C GLN A 187 13.75 23.72 -12.00
N TYR A 188 14.25 23.02 -10.98
CA TYR A 188 14.06 21.57 -10.86
C TYR A 188 12.60 21.26 -10.52
N VAL A 189 12.04 21.98 -9.55
CA VAL A 189 10.64 21.81 -9.13
C VAL A 189 9.71 22.04 -10.31
N HIS A 190 9.94 23.06 -11.13
CA HIS A 190 9.16 23.33 -12.33
C HIS A 190 9.18 22.16 -13.33
N GLN A 191 10.36 21.62 -13.63
CA GLN A 191 10.47 20.46 -14.53
C GLN A 191 9.78 19.21 -13.98
N ILE A 192 9.82 19.00 -12.66
CA ILE A 192 9.13 17.89 -12.00
C ILE A 192 7.61 18.05 -12.09
N ILE A 193 7.10 19.28 -11.96
CA ILE A 193 5.68 19.59 -12.14
C ILE A 193 5.26 19.35 -13.59
N LEU A 194 6.06 19.75 -14.58
CA LEU A 194 5.80 19.48 -16.00
C LEU A 194 5.71 17.98 -16.27
N GLU A 195 6.67 17.20 -15.77
CA GLU A 195 6.66 15.75 -15.91
C GLU A 195 5.46 15.11 -15.20
N PHE A 196 5.16 15.55 -13.97
CA PHE A 196 4.01 15.06 -13.22
C PHE A 196 2.71 15.27 -13.99
N GLN A 197 2.52 16.47 -14.55
CA GLN A 197 1.34 16.80 -15.35
C GLN A 197 1.26 15.94 -16.62
N ALA A 198 2.39 15.73 -17.31
CA ALA A 198 2.45 14.88 -18.49
C ALA A 198 2.10 13.40 -18.18
N GLN A 199 2.63 12.84 -17.08
CA GLN A 199 2.25 11.50 -16.63
C GLN A 199 0.79 11.41 -16.23
N TYR A 200 0.27 12.40 -15.52
CA TYR A 200 -1.14 12.46 -15.14
C TYR A 200 -2.07 12.53 -16.37
N ASP A 201 -1.74 13.35 -17.37
CA ASP A 201 -2.52 13.45 -18.60
C ASP A 201 -2.46 12.15 -19.43
N LYS A 202 -1.29 11.50 -19.48
CA LYS A 202 -1.15 10.17 -20.10
C LYS A 202 -1.98 9.12 -19.38
N PHE A 203 -1.97 9.09 -18.05
CA PHE A 203 -2.81 8.19 -17.25
C PHE A 203 -4.29 8.36 -17.63
N LYS A 204 -4.78 9.60 -17.63
CA LYS A 204 -6.18 9.90 -18.00
C LYS A 204 -6.50 9.49 -19.44
N SER A 205 -5.58 9.73 -20.36
CA SER A 205 -5.72 9.33 -21.75
C SER A 205 -5.88 7.82 -21.89
N VAL A 206 -5.10 7.02 -21.17
CA VAL A 206 -5.17 5.56 -21.27
C VAL A 206 -6.41 5.00 -20.56
N PHE A 207 -6.58 5.33 -19.28
CA PHE A 207 -7.60 4.70 -18.42
C PHE A 207 -8.98 5.36 -18.52
N LYS A 208 -9.09 6.49 -19.24
CA LYS A 208 -10.32 7.25 -19.45
C LYS A 208 -11.00 7.72 -18.16
N ARG A 209 -10.23 7.88 -17.08
CA ARG A 209 -10.67 8.37 -15.76
C ARG A 209 -9.52 9.02 -15.00
N GLU A 210 -9.87 9.77 -13.96
CA GLU A 210 -8.93 10.26 -12.96
C GLU A 210 -8.27 9.10 -12.20
N PRO A 211 -7.02 9.22 -11.76
CA PRO A 211 -6.44 8.28 -10.81
C PRO A 211 -7.20 8.35 -9.48
N ASP A 212 -7.46 7.20 -8.88
CA ASP A 212 -8.14 7.09 -7.58
C ASP A 212 -7.23 7.48 -6.42
N HIS A 213 -5.92 7.44 -6.63
CA HIS A 213 -4.91 7.84 -5.67
C HIS A 213 -3.57 8.13 -6.36
N LEU A 214 -2.70 8.82 -5.64
CA LEU A 214 -1.34 9.14 -6.07
C LEU A 214 -0.32 8.44 -5.18
N THR A 215 0.72 7.95 -5.82
CA THR A 215 1.89 7.34 -5.16
C THR A 215 3.13 7.74 -5.96
N SER A 216 4.32 7.42 -5.47
CA SER A 216 5.52 7.61 -6.27
C SER A 216 6.54 6.51 -6.12
N HIS A 217 7.18 6.19 -7.24
CA HIS A 217 8.27 5.23 -7.27
C HIS A 217 9.43 5.74 -6.43
N HIS A 218 9.99 4.88 -5.58
CA HIS A 218 10.99 5.24 -4.58
C HIS A 218 10.56 6.33 -3.56
N ASP A 219 9.25 6.63 -3.43
CA ASP A 219 8.70 7.65 -2.51
C ASP A 219 9.23 9.07 -2.75
N VAL A 220 9.64 9.37 -3.99
CA VAL A 220 10.35 10.61 -4.40
C VAL A 220 9.58 11.89 -4.13
N LEU A 221 8.25 11.83 -4.05
CA LEU A 221 7.41 12.98 -3.74
C LEU A 221 7.56 13.50 -2.31
N THR A 222 8.17 12.70 -1.42
CA THR A 222 8.42 13.07 -0.03
C THR A 222 9.84 13.55 0.24
N PHE A 223 10.69 13.62 -0.78
CA PHE A 223 12.13 13.83 -0.59
C PHE A 223 12.49 15.24 -0.13
N ASN A 224 11.69 16.25 -0.48
CA ASN A 224 11.93 17.63 -0.04
C ASN A 224 10.63 18.40 0.15
N ARG A 225 10.74 19.57 0.79
CA ARG A 225 9.57 20.40 1.14
C ARG A 225 8.81 20.92 -0.08
N PRO A 226 9.46 21.47 -1.14
CA PRO A 226 8.75 21.96 -2.32
C PRO A 226 7.89 20.89 -3.02
N LEU A 227 8.42 19.68 -3.22
CA LEU A 227 7.70 18.59 -3.86
C LEU A 227 6.57 18.07 -2.98
N PHE A 228 6.84 17.91 -1.68
CA PHE A 228 5.82 17.49 -0.72
C PHE A 228 4.67 18.52 -0.67
N HIS A 229 4.99 19.82 -0.67
CA HIS A 229 4.00 20.90 -0.75
C HIS A 229 3.17 20.82 -2.03
N PHE A 230 3.83 20.81 -3.19
CA PHE A 230 3.16 20.75 -4.50
C PHE A 230 2.17 19.59 -4.57
N MET A 231 2.59 18.39 -4.15
CA MET A 231 1.73 17.21 -4.22
C MET A 231 0.53 17.32 -3.30
N ASN A 232 0.73 17.74 -2.03
CA ASN A 232 -0.39 17.89 -1.10
C ASN A 232 -1.39 18.95 -1.60
N GLU A 233 -0.90 20.09 -2.10
CA GLU A 233 -1.75 21.14 -2.65
C GLU A 233 -2.50 20.66 -3.91
N TRP A 234 -1.81 19.94 -4.81
CA TRP A 234 -2.42 19.39 -6.02
C TRP A 234 -3.51 18.36 -5.70
N SER A 235 -3.24 17.49 -4.73
CA SER A 235 -4.16 16.49 -4.20
C SER A 235 -5.40 17.11 -3.58
N ASP A 236 -5.23 18.10 -2.70
CA ASP A 236 -6.32 18.82 -2.05
C ASP A 236 -7.24 19.51 -3.07
N LYS A 237 -6.66 20.16 -4.09
CA LYS A 237 -7.43 20.84 -5.14
C LYS A 237 -8.28 19.89 -5.98
N ARG A 238 -7.87 18.63 -6.13
CA ARG A 238 -8.55 17.62 -6.96
C ARG A 238 -9.31 16.57 -6.17
N ASN A 239 -9.20 16.57 -4.84
CA ASN A 239 -9.74 15.53 -3.98
C ASN A 239 -9.26 14.11 -4.37
N ILE A 240 -7.99 14.00 -4.79
CA ILE A 240 -7.36 12.72 -5.13
C ILE A 240 -6.38 12.38 -3.99
N PRO A 241 -6.61 11.29 -3.22
CA PRO A 241 -5.77 10.96 -2.08
C PRO A 241 -4.33 10.62 -2.48
N ILE A 242 -3.37 10.89 -1.59
CA ILE A 242 -1.96 10.48 -1.75
C ILE A 242 -1.65 9.41 -0.71
N ARG A 243 -0.81 8.43 -1.08
CA ARG A 243 -0.22 7.48 -0.13
C ARG A 243 0.45 8.21 1.04
N ASN A 244 0.19 7.72 2.25
CA ASN A 244 0.61 8.37 3.47
C ASN A 244 2.09 8.06 3.79
N HIS A 245 2.87 9.07 4.15
CA HIS A 245 4.29 8.94 4.51
C HIS A 245 4.55 8.25 5.86
N LYS A 246 3.50 8.00 6.65
CA LYS A 246 3.57 7.28 7.94
C LYS A 246 3.63 5.77 7.71
N PHE A 247 4.83 5.28 7.41
CA PHE A 247 5.07 3.88 7.13
C PHE A 247 5.07 2.99 8.37
N LEU A 248 4.58 1.76 8.22
CA LEU A 248 4.62 0.70 9.24
C LEU A 248 5.48 -0.49 8.76
N PRO A 249 6.49 -0.91 9.57
CA PRO A 249 6.98 -0.25 10.78
C PRO A 249 7.68 1.07 10.44
N SER A 250 7.65 2.04 11.36
CA SER A 250 8.23 3.39 11.15
C SER A 250 9.73 3.34 10.79
N GLY A 251 10.47 2.38 11.36
CA GLY A 251 11.89 2.16 11.07
C GLY A 251 12.19 1.55 9.69
N LYS A 252 11.19 1.10 8.93
CA LYS A 252 11.46 0.57 7.58
C LYS A 252 11.78 1.66 6.57
N ARG A 253 11.21 2.87 6.72
CA ARG A 253 11.61 4.04 5.93
C ARG A 253 13.10 4.32 6.11
N PHE A 254 13.54 4.37 7.36
CA PHE A 254 14.95 4.51 7.72
C PHE A 254 15.87 3.46 7.07
N TRP A 255 15.43 2.19 6.92
CA TRP A 255 16.21 1.13 6.26
C TRP A 255 16.37 1.32 4.74
N TYR A 256 15.35 1.83 4.06
CA TYR A 256 15.45 2.22 2.65
C TYR A 256 16.35 3.45 2.49
N ASP A 257 16.17 4.44 3.37
CA ASP A 257 16.91 5.70 3.37
C ASP A 257 18.42 5.47 3.62
N THR A 258 18.79 4.57 4.54
CA THR A 258 20.20 4.39 4.95
C THR A 258 21.03 3.47 4.06
N LEU A 259 20.46 2.45 3.42
CA LEU A 259 21.25 1.51 2.60
C LEU A 259 21.32 1.88 1.13
N VAL A 260 20.26 2.52 0.61
CA VAL A 260 20.13 2.76 -0.82
C VAL A 260 20.36 4.24 -1.16
N LEU A 261 20.07 5.15 -0.24
CA LEU A 261 20.13 6.61 -0.40
C LEU A 261 21.21 7.27 0.47
N ARG A 262 22.40 6.67 0.56
CA ARG A 262 23.51 7.13 1.41
C ARG A 262 23.90 8.61 1.29
N ASN A 263 23.53 9.29 0.20
CA ASN A 263 23.87 10.67 -0.10
C ASN A 263 22.64 11.60 -0.21
N VAL A 264 21.46 11.17 0.22
CA VAL A 264 20.23 11.97 0.17
C VAL A 264 19.74 12.23 1.58
N ASP A 265 19.69 13.50 1.98
CA ASP A 265 19.13 13.92 3.27
C ASP A 265 17.60 13.92 3.19
N LEU A 266 17.00 12.76 3.44
CA LEU A 266 15.55 12.61 3.42
C LEU A 266 14.91 13.14 4.71
N PRO A 267 13.75 13.82 4.63
CA PRO A 267 13.07 14.32 5.82
C PRO A 267 12.55 13.16 6.67
N SER A 268 12.65 13.33 7.98
CA SER A 268 12.05 12.40 8.94
C SER A 268 10.51 12.45 8.89
N ILE A 269 9.85 11.41 9.40
CA ILE A 269 8.38 11.38 9.54
C ILE A 269 7.88 12.58 10.35
N SER A 270 8.62 12.98 11.40
CA SER A 270 8.28 14.17 12.19
C SER A 270 8.33 15.43 11.33
N ARG A 271 9.43 15.62 10.58
CA ARG A 271 9.62 16.80 9.72
C ARG A 271 8.53 16.93 8.66
N MET A 272 8.10 15.83 8.05
CA MET A 272 6.98 15.85 7.10
C MET A 272 5.62 16.10 7.78
N ASN A 273 5.41 15.63 9.02
CA ASN A 273 4.21 15.97 9.77
C ASN A 273 4.16 17.48 10.08
N ASP A 274 5.30 18.08 10.44
CA ASP A 274 5.40 19.52 10.67
C ASP A 274 5.08 20.30 9.39
N TRP A 275 5.65 19.89 8.25
CA TRP A 275 5.31 20.48 6.95
C TRP A 275 3.82 20.36 6.63
N LYS A 276 3.21 19.20 6.86
CA LYS A 276 1.78 19.00 6.61
C LYS A 276 0.92 19.94 7.45
N ASN A 277 1.30 20.15 8.72
CA ASN A 277 0.64 21.10 9.60
C ASN A 277 0.80 22.54 9.08
N ASP A 278 2.02 22.93 8.66
CA ASP A 278 2.29 24.25 8.09
C ASP A 278 1.43 24.54 6.86
N PHE A 279 1.21 23.53 6.01
CA PHE A 279 0.47 23.69 4.76
C PHE A 279 -1.05 23.75 4.96
N GLY A 280 -1.55 23.34 6.13
CA GLY A 280 -2.99 23.26 6.40
C GLY A 280 -3.72 22.26 5.50
N THR A 281 -3.02 21.26 4.96
CA THR A 281 -3.60 20.34 3.97
C THR A 281 -4.53 19.34 4.61
N LYS A 282 -5.60 18.98 3.90
CA LYS A 282 -6.56 18.01 4.39
C LYS A 282 -6.01 16.62 4.12
N ALA A 283 -5.98 15.77 5.15
CA ALA A 283 -5.55 14.40 4.97
C ALA A 283 -6.67 13.60 4.27
N TYR A 284 -6.49 13.31 2.98
CA TYR A 284 -7.34 12.38 2.25
C TYR A 284 -6.54 11.12 1.92
N GLY A 285 -7.01 9.96 2.37
CA GLY A 285 -6.38 8.66 2.13
C GLY A 285 -6.19 7.83 3.40
N PRO A 286 -5.52 6.66 3.27
CA PRO A 286 -5.22 5.78 4.40
C PRO A 286 -4.43 6.47 5.52
N GLU A 287 -4.73 6.17 6.78
CA GLU A 287 -4.04 6.79 7.93
C GLU A 287 -2.57 6.35 8.06
N HIS A 288 -2.27 5.12 7.63
CA HIS A 288 -0.94 4.53 7.62
C HIS A 288 -0.73 3.64 6.40
N THR A 289 0.53 3.47 6.02
CA THR A 289 0.95 2.57 4.92
C THR A 289 1.86 1.46 5.44
N PHE A 290 1.39 0.22 5.37
CA PHE A 290 2.13 -0.96 5.80
C PHE A 290 3.05 -1.46 4.69
N VAL A 291 4.36 -1.34 4.92
CA VAL A 291 5.43 -1.72 3.98
C VAL A 291 6.27 -2.89 4.50
N ALA A 292 5.92 -3.46 5.66
CA ALA A 292 6.65 -4.58 6.26
C ALA A 292 6.69 -5.82 5.34
N HIS A 293 5.67 -5.98 4.48
CA HIS A 293 5.61 -7.05 3.51
C HIS A 293 6.68 -6.98 2.40
N TYR A 294 7.32 -5.84 2.20
CA TYR A 294 8.37 -5.67 1.19
C TYR A 294 9.64 -6.50 1.44
N GLY A 295 10.22 -7.11 0.41
CA GLY A 295 11.55 -7.74 0.40
C GLY A 295 11.56 -9.27 0.24
N PRO A 296 12.69 -9.96 0.46
CA PRO A 296 13.96 -9.41 0.89
C PRO A 296 14.58 -8.58 -0.23
N LEU A 297 15.30 -7.52 0.14
CA LEU A 297 16.03 -6.68 -0.79
C LEU A 297 17.43 -7.26 -1.07
N PRO A 298 18.02 -6.98 -2.24
CA PRO A 298 19.44 -7.21 -2.47
C PRO A 298 20.32 -6.63 -1.35
N PRO A 299 21.43 -7.30 -1.00
CA PRO A 299 22.00 -8.49 -1.64
C PRO A 299 21.40 -9.83 -1.15
N LEU A 300 20.30 -9.81 -0.37
CA LEU A 300 19.73 -11.01 0.24
C LEU A 300 18.81 -11.77 -0.74
N ALA A 301 19.38 -12.71 -1.49
CA ALA A 301 18.60 -13.60 -2.35
C ALA A 301 17.69 -14.55 -1.53
N VAL A 302 16.55 -14.92 -2.11
CA VAL A 302 15.64 -15.93 -1.57
C VAL A 302 16.23 -17.33 -1.80
N VAL A 303 16.79 -17.91 -0.74
CA VAL A 303 17.38 -19.27 -0.77
C VAL A 303 16.31 -20.36 -0.59
N ASP A 304 15.32 -20.11 0.26
CA ASP A 304 14.21 -21.03 0.56
C ASP A 304 12.88 -20.30 0.46
N TYR A 305 12.17 -20.54 -0.64
CA TYR A 305 10.85 -19.96 -0.89
C TYR A 305 9.80 -20.40 0.11
N ASN A 306 9.82 -21.65 0.59
CA ASN A 306 8.82 -22.11 1.56
C ASN A 306 8.97 -21.36 2.89
N LYS A 307 10.21 -21.23 3.37
CA LYS A 307 10.52 -20.45 4.57
C LYS A 307 10.17 -18.97 4.37
N GLN A 308 10.54 -18.39 3.23
CA GLN A 308 10.29 -16.97 2.96
C GLN A 308 8.80 -16.67 2.82
N VAL A 309 8.03 -17.51 2.12
CA VAL A 309 6.57 -17.40 1.99
C VAL A 309 5.89 -17.50 3.36
N ARG A 310 6.32 -18.44 4.23
CA ARG A 310 5.81 -18.53 5.60
C ARG A 310 6.10 -17.26 6.41
N LYS A 311 7.31 -16.71 6.29
CA LYS A 311 7.70 -15.45 6.93
C LYS A 311 6.82 -14.29 6.47
N LYS A 312 6.58 -14.16 5.15
CA LYS A 312 5.73 -13.12 4.57
C LYS A 312 4.28 -13.21 5.03
N LYS A 313 3.71 -14.42 5.06
CA LYS A 313 2.37 -14.66 5.62
C LYS A 313 2.28 -14.29 7.09
N LYS A 314 3.30 -14.62 7.89
CA LYS A 314 3.37 -14.23 9.31
C LYS A 314 3.36 -12.70 9.45
N ILE A 315 4.19 -12.00 8.68
CA ILE A 315 4.25 -10.53 8.66
C ILE A 315 2.89 -9.92 8.30
N LEU A 316 2.20 -10.43 7.27
CA LEU A 316 0.86 -9.94 6.92
C LEU A 316 -0.15 -10.17 8.04
N LYS A 317 -0.13 -11.35 8.69
CA LYS A 317 -1.01 -11.64 9.84
C LYS A 317 -0.76 -10.67 11.00
N GLU A 318 0.50 -10.41 11.31
CA GLU A 318 0.89 -9.45 12.36
C GLU A 318 0.44 -8.03 12.00
N GLY A 319 0.61 -7.60 10.74
CA GLY A 319 0.14 -6.30 10.26
C GLY A 319 -1.38 -6.14 10.29
N ILE A 320 -2.13 -7.21 10.00
CA ILE A 320 -3.60 -7.23 10.12
C ILE A 320 -4.03 -7.15 11.59
N LEU A 321 -3.38 -7.89 12.49
CA LEU A 321 -3.67 -7.81 13.92
C LEU A 321 -3.39 -6.40 14.45
N ASP A 322 -2.24 -5.82 14.10
CA ASP A 322 -1.90 -4.44 14.44
C ASP A 322 -2.97 -3.45 13.93
N PHE A 323 -3.51 -3.66 12.73
CA PHE A 323 -4.58 -2.82 12.19
C PHE A 323 -5.88 -2.93 12.98
N LEU A 324 -6.29 -4.16 13.34
CA LEU A 324 -7.47 -4.42 14.16
C LEU A 324 -7.36 -3.80 15.56
N LEU A 325 -6.15 -3.74 16.12
CA LEU A 325 -5.87 -3.16 17.43
C LEU A 325 -5.73 -1.63 17.41
N SER A 326 -5.28 -1.07 16.27
CA SER A 326 -5.12 0.37 16.09
C SER A 326 -6.47 1.10 16.05
N LYS A 327 -6.45 2.44 16.09
CA LYS A 327 -7.64 3.26 15.82
C LYS A 327 -7.76 3.70 14.34
N ASP A 328 -6.90 3.18 13.45
CA ASP A 328 -7.00 3.47 12.01
C ASP A 328 -8.32 2.92 11.46
N GLN A 329 -9.01 3.71 10.65
CA GLN A 329 -10.17 3.29 9.88
C GLN A 329 -9.73 2.65 8.55
N VAL A 330 -8.74 3.25 7.88
CA VAL A 330 -8.23 2.80 6.59
C VAL A 330 -6.72 2.58 6.66
N ARG A 331 -6.25 1.44 6.16
CA ARG A 331 -4.81 1.17 6.04
C ARG A 331 -4.45 0.69 4.66
N GLU A 332 -3.36 1.22 4.13
CA GLU A 332 -2.76 0.71 2.90
C GLU A 332 -1.79 -0.42 3.22
N ILE A 333 -1.78 -1.48 2.42
CA ILE A 333 -0.73 -2.51 2.40
C ILE A 333 -0.07 -2.46 1.04
N VAL A 334 1.24 -2.21 1.01
CA VAL A 334 2.01 -2.17 -0.24
C VAL A 334 2.63 -3.55 -0.51
N ILE A 335 2.47 -4.04 -1.74
CA ILE A 335 2.97 -5.33 -2.17
C ILE A 335 3.63 -5.20 -3.54
N HIS A 336 4.66 -6.01 -3.79
CA HIS A 336 5.27 -6.10 -5.12
C HIS A 336 5.10 -7.52 -5.63
N LEU A 337 4.49 -7.64 -6.81
CA LEU A 337 4.08 -8.93 -7.35
C LEU A 337 4.87 -9.21 -8.61
N ILE A 338 5.36 -10.44 -8.74
CA ILE A 338 5.80 -10.97 -10.03
C ILE A 338 5.34 -12.44 -10.10
N LYS A 339 4.64 -12.77 -11.17
CA LYS A 339 4.21 -14.15 -11.44
C LYS A 339 5.25 -14.80 -12.33
N SER A 340 6.13 -15.58 -11.71
CA SER A 340 7.13 -16.38 -12.43
C SER A 340 7.14 -17.80 -11.89
N GLU A 341 7.61 -18.75 -12.69
CA GLU A 341 7.93 -20.12 -12.24
C GLU A 341 9.39 -20.25 -11.78
N ASN A 342 10.24 -19.27 -12.09
CA ASN A 342 11.62 -19.24 -11.64
C ASN A 342 11.72 -19.02 -10.12
N ARG A 343 12.62 -19.79 -9.48
CA ARG A 343 12.85 -19.78 -8.02
C ARG A 343 14.31 -19.52 -7.67
N ARG A 344 15.12 -19.12 -8.63
CA ARG A 344 16.52 -18.76 -8.41
C ARG A 344 16.73 -17.34 -8.92
N GLN A 345 17.29 -16.49 -8.08
CA GLN A 345 17.55 -15.09 -8.41
C GLN A 345 18.36 -14.94 -9.71
N ARG A 346 19.39 -15.78 -9.91
CA ARG A 346 20.22 -15.76 -11.12
C ARG A 346 19.43 -16.03 -12.41
N ASP A 347 18.41 -16.90 -12.34
CA ASP A 347 17.62 -17.28 -13.52
C ASP A 347 16.65 -16.13 -13.86
N LEU A 348 16.05 -15.50 -12.83
CA LEU A 348 15.25 -14.28 -12.97
C LEU A 348 16.07 -13.11 -13.54
N ILE A 349 17.28 -12.87 -13.02
CA ILE A 349 18.18 -11.83 -13.53
C ILE A 349 18.48 -12.07 -15.01
N LYS A 350 18.82 -13.31 -15.38
CA LYS A 350 19.17 -13.66 -16.77
C LYS A 350 17.98 -13.45 -17.70
N GLU A 351 16.78 -13.85 -17.30
CA GLU A 351 15.55 -13.71 -18.06
C GLU A 351 15.18 -12.23 -18.31
N HIS A 352 15.43 -11.36 -17.34
CA HIS A 352 15.06 -9.95 -17.40
C HIS A 352 16.24 -9.02 -17.67
N GLN A 353 17.36 -9.54 -18.19
CA GLN A 353 18.56 -8.74 -18.45
C GLN A 353 18.30 -7.62 -19.46
N SER A 354 17.44 -7.86 -20.46
CA SER A 354 17.03 -6.86 -21.46
C SER A 354 16.26 -5.68 -20.87
N LEU A 355 15.64 -5.85 -19.70
CA LEU A 355 14.93 -4.76 -19.01
C LEU A 355 15.89 -3.62 -18.66
N LEU A 356 17.17 -3.91 -18.41
CA LEU A 356 18.16 -2.88 -18.07
C LEU A 356 18.39 -1.87 -19.20
N ASP A 357 18.14 -2.27 -20.45
CA ASP A 357 18.26 -1.41 -21.63
C ASP A 357 16.91 -0.76 -21.99
N LEU A 358 15.79 -1.37 -21.61
CA LEU A 358 14.43 -0.92 -21.96
C LEU A 358 13.83 0.04 -20.93
N TYR A 359 14.12 -0.15 -19.64
CA TYR A 359 13.56 0.64 -18.56
C TYR A 359 14.47 0.63 -17.34
N SER A 360 15.12 1.77 -17.07
CA SER A 360 15.99 1.93 -15.91
C SER A 360 15.18 2.01 -14.60
N GLY A 361 15.81 1.66 -13.47
CA GLY A 361 15.26 1.93 -12.14
C GLY A 361 14.27 0.91 -11.58
N ILE A 362 14.05 -0.22 -12.27
CA ILE A 362 13.52 -1.46 -11.69
C ILE A 362 14.67 -2.41 -11.38
N ASP A 363 14.82 -2.82 -10.11
CA ASP A 363 15.91 -3.72 -9.70
C ASP A 363 15.54 -5.19 -9.92
N ILE A 364 16.03 -5.77 -11.03
CA ILE A 364 15.83 -7.19 -11.36
C ILE A 364 16.40 -8.16 -10.31
N LYS A 365 17.34 -7.73 -9.46
CA LYS A 365 17.86 -8.56 -8.37
C LYS A 365 16.84 -8.76 -7.26
N TYR A 366 15.80 -7.94 -7.18
CA TYR A 366 14.72 -8.05 -6.21
C TYR A 366 13.55 -8.94 -6.71
N PHE A 367 13.58 -9.42 -7.95
CA PHE A 367 12.45 -10.17 -8.51
C PHE A 367 12.14 -11.45 -7.75
N ASP A 368 13.13 -12.13 -7.18
CA ASP A 368 12.92 -13.30 -6.33
C ASP A 368 12.13 -12.96 -5.04
N GLY A 369 12.36 -11.79 -4.47
CA GLY A 369 11.55 -11.24 -3.38
C GLY A 369 10.10 -11.00 -3.79
N ARG A 370 9.87 -10.40 -4.97
CA ARG A 370 8.52 -10.21 -5.51
C ARG A 370 7.79 -11.52 -5.77
N VAL A 371 8.51 -12.58 -6.21
CA VAL A 371 7.91 -13.93 -6.37
C VAL A 371 7.44 -14.44 -5.01
N ALA A 372 8.27 -14.29 -3.97
CA ALA A 372 7.92 -14.75 -2.63
C ALA A 372 6.71 -13.98 -2.06
N GLU A 373 6.60 -12.68 -2.34
CA GLU A 373 5.45 -11.86 -2.00
C GLU A 373 4.17 -12.35 -2.72
N TYR A 374 4.22 -12.57 -4.04
CA TYR A 374 3.11 -13.14 -4.80
C TYR A 374 2.65 -14.50 -4.27
N LEU A 375 3.59 -15.42 -4.01
CA LEU A 375 3.29 -16.75 -3.47
C LEU A 375 2.71 -16.70 -2.05
N SER A 376 3.01 -15.65 -1.28
CA SER A 376 2.42 -15.45 0.05
C SER A 376 0.92 -15.15 -0.01
N LEU A 377 0.44 -14.55 -1.11
CA LEU A 377 -0.97 -14.27 -1.33
C LEU A 377 -1.71 -15.45 -2.00
N LYS A 378 -1.03 -16.24 -2.83
CA LYS A 378 -1.67 -17.27 -3.65
C LYS A 378 -2.43 -18.34 -2.87
N ASN A 379 -1.87 -18.80 -1.75
CA ASN A 379 -2.43 -19.90 -0.95
C ASN A 379 -2.62 -19.47 0.51
N ASN A 380 -3.78 -19.73 1.12
CA ASN A 380 -4.07 -19.34 2.52
C ASN A 380 -3.77 -17.86 2.78
N ASN A 381 -4.25 -17.00 1.89
CA ASN A 381 -4.05 -15.56 1.97
C ASN A 381 -4.54 -15.03 3.32
N PRO A 382 -3.66 -14.46 4.18
CA PRO A 382 -4.05 -13.88 5.47
C PRO A 382 -5.18 -12.86 5.39
N ILE A 383 -5.25 -12.11 4.29
CA ILE A 383 -6.28 -11.11 4.05
C ILE A 383 -7.66 -11.77 3.91
N LYS A 384 -7.76 -12.85 3.13
CA LYS A 384 -9.02 -13.59 2.96
C LYS A 384 -9.47 -14.34 4.21
N LEU A 385 -8.55 -14.62 5.13
CA LEU A 385 -8.84 -15.26 6.41
C LEU A 385 -9.39 -14.27 7.46
N SER A 386 -9.51 -12.99 7.11
CA SER A 386 -10.04 -11.93 7.97
C SER A 386 -11.33 -11.33 7.35
N PRO A 387 -12.42 -12.12 7.20
CA PRO A 387 -13.62 -11.72 6.44
C PRO A 387 -14.38 -10.53 7.03
N TRP A 388 -14.09 -10.14 8.27
CA TRP A 388 -14.67 -8.96 8.93
C TRP A 388 -13.97 -7.64 8.56
N ILE A 389 -12.84 -7.69 7.84
CA ILE A 389 -12.19 -6.50 7.29
C ILE A 389 -12.61 -6.34 5.84
N ALA A 390 -13.26 -5.22 5.52
CA ALA A 390 -13.66 -4.93 4.15
C ALA A 390 -12.47 -4.37 3.35
N PHE A 391 -12.52 -4.55 2.03
CA PHE A 391 -11.71 -3.72 1.13
C PHE A 391 -12.30 -2.32 1.06
N LEU A 392 -11.44 -1.31 0.96
CA LEU A 392 -11.87 0.06 0.67
C LEU A 392 -12.60 0.04 -0.69
N PRO A 393 -13.88 0.45 -0.75
CA PRO A 393 -14.62 0.45 -2.01
C PRO A 393 -14.02 1.47 -2.97
N CYS A 394 -14.02 1.14 -4.26
CA CYS A 394 -13.65 2.10 -5.30
C CYS A 394 -14.78 3.13 -5.43
N SER A 395 -14.43 4.41 -5.53
CA SER A 395 -15.37 5.54 -5.55
C SER A 395 -16.38 5.46 -6.71
N GLN A 396 -16.08 4.72 -7.77
CA GLN A 396 -17.00 4.46 -8.88
C GLN A 396 -18.18 3.54 -8.54
N GLN A 397 -18.16 2.85 -7.38
CA GLN A 397 -19.31 2.07 -6.91
C GLN A 397 -20.44 2.93 -6.33
N ALA A 398 -20.24 4.24 -6.10
CA ALA A 398 -21.20 5.09 -5.42
C ALA A 398 -22.40 5.55 -6.29
N VAL A 399 -22.56 5.02 -7.51
CA VAL A 399 -23.66 5.37 -8.41
C VAL A 399 -24.39 4.11 -8.87
N THR A 400 -25.27 3.61 -8.01
CA THR A 400 -26.41 2.75 -8.38
C THR A 400 -27.56 3.07 -7.46
#